data_AF-A0A7V9AV17-F1
#
_entry.id   AF-A0A7V9AV17-F1
#
_cell.length_a   1.000
_cell.length_b   1.000
_cell.length_c   1.000
_cell.angle_alpha   90.00
_cell.angle_beta   90.00
_cell.angle_gamma   90.00
#
_symmetry.space_group_name_H-M   'P 1'
#
loop_
_entity.id
_entity.type
_entity.pdbx_description
1 polymer ?
#
loop_
_entity_poly.entity_id
_entity_poly.type
_entity_poly.pdbx_seq_one_letter_code
_entity_poly.pdbx_strand_id
1 'polypeptide(L)'
;MVTELSLGQVLQFLAAPFAASLILTGIHSYLGLHVVERGVIFVDLSLAQIAALGGTIALLLPMSDGDPHSGLVYWVSLLFTFIGAGIFAMVRGRQARIPQEAIIGITYAVASAAAILAMSQSTSQAEH
;
A
#
# COMPACT_ATOMS: atom_id res chain seq x y z
N MET A 1 -7.59 -9.35 -36.12
CA MET A 1 -7.44 -10.78 -35.81
C MET A 1 -7.47 -10.94 -34.30
N VAL A 2 -8.68 -10.81 -33.71
CA VAL A 2 -8.91 -11.15 -32.31
C VAL A 2 -9.27 -12.63 -32.34
N THR A 3 -8.38 -13.47 -31.86
CA THR A 3 -8.65 -14.90 -31.68
C THR A 3 -9.86 -15.06 -30.78
N GLU A 4 -10.89 -15.77 -31.26
CA GLU A 4 -12.00 -16.27 -30.45
C GLU A 4 -11.41 -17.05 -29.26
N LEU A 5 -11.26 -16.39 -28.11
CA LEU A 5 -10.78 -17.01 -26.89
C LEU A 5 -11.84 -18.05 -26.49
N SER A 6 -11.48 -19.32 -26.58
CA SER A 6 -12.36 -20.38 -26.13
C SER A 6 -12.65 -20.21 -24.64
N LEU A 7 -13.87 -20.56 -24.19
CA LEU A 7 -14.25 -20.46 -22.77
C LEU A 7 -13.22 -21.14 -21.86
N GLY A 8 -12.63 -22.26 -22.28
CA GLY A 8 -11.58 -22.95 -21.54
C GLY A 8 -10.31 -22.11 -21.32
N GLN A 9 -9.86 -21.36 -22.33
CA GLN A 9 -8.68 -20.47 -22.22
C GLN A 9 -8.97 -19.28 -21.30
N VAL A 10 -10.18 -18.72 -21.36
CA VAL A 10 -10.60 -17.65 -20.45
C VAL A 10 -10.59 -18.15 -19.00
N LEU A 11 -11.16 -19.32 -18.74
CA LEU A 11 -11.19 -19.91 -17.41
C LEU A 11 -9.78 -20.23 -16.89
N GLN A 12 -8.89 -20.75 -17.74
CA GLN A 12 -7.51 -21.03 -17.35
C GLN A 12 -6.72 -19.75 -17.04
N PHE A 13 -6.93 -18.67 -17.79
CA PHE A 13 -6.31 -17.37 -17.53
C PHE A 13 -6.82 -16.74 -16.22
N LEU A 14 -8.12 -16.83 -15.95
CA LEU A 14 -8.75 -16.27 -14.74
C LEU A 14 -8.55 -17.12 -13.48
N ALA A 15 -8.19 -18.40 -13.61
CA ALA A 15 -8.04 -19.30 -12.47
C ALA A 15 -7.02 -18.79 -11.44
N ALA A 16 -5.87 -18.30 -11.89
CA ALA A 16 -4.81 -17.80 -11.00
C ALA A 16 -5.22 -16.52 -10.22
N PRO A 17 -5.68 -15.42 -10.84
CA PRO A 17 -6.14 -14.24 -10.10
C PRO A 17 -7.37 -14.52 -9.24
N PHE A 18 -8.25 -15.46 -9.64
CA PHE A 18 -9.38 -15.90 -8.82
C PHE A 18 -8.92 -16.63 -7.55
N ALA A 19 -7.96 -17.55 -7.67
CA ALA A 19 -7.37 -18.21 -6.50
C ALA A 19 -6.67 -17.19 -5.58
N ALA A 20 -5.92 -16.25 -6.15
CA ALA A 20 -5.26 -15.19 -5.40
C ALA A 20 -6.26 -14.29 -4.65
N SER A 21 -7.38 -13.91 -5.28
CA SER A 21 -8.41 -13.09 -4.63
C SER A 21 -9.09 -13.84 -3.49
N LEU A 22 -9.41 -15.13 -3.64
CA LEU A 22 -9.96 -15.94 -2.54
C LEU A 22 -9.01 -16.00 -1.34
N ILE A 23 -7.72 -16.23 -1.59
CA ILE A 23 -6.68 -16.25 -0.54
C ILE A 23 -6.61 -14.88 0.14
N LEU A 24 -6.53 -13.80 -0.63
CA LEU A 24 -6.40 -12.45 -0.10
C LEU A 24 -7.65 -12.02 0.69
N THR A 25 -8.86 -12.31 0.20
CA THR A 25 -10.12 -12.07 0.91
C THR A 25 -10.18 -12.86 2.22
N GLY A 26 -9.72 -14.12 2.23
CA GLY A 26 -9.63 -14.92 3.47
C GLY A 26 -8.68 -14.29 4.50
N ILE A 27 -7.48 -13.90 4.07
CA ILE A 27 -6.50 -13.24 4.95
C ILE A 27 -7.04 -11.90 5.47
N HIS A 28 -7.61 -11.08 4.59
CA HIS A 28 -8.06 -9.73 4.93
C HIS A 28 -9.30 -9.75 5.84
N SER A 29 -10.22 -10.69 5.64
CA SER A 29 -11.36 -10.86 6.55
C SER A 29 -10.92 -11.33 7.94
N TYR A 30 -9.99 -12.29 8.03
CA TYR A 30 -9.44 -12.74 9.30
C TYR A 30 -8.68 -11.63 10.05
N LEU A 31 -7.76 -10.94 9.38
CA LEU A 31 -7.02 -9.83 9.98
C LEU A 31 -7.93 -8.63 10.28
N GLY A 32 -8.95 -8.41 9.46
CA GLY A 32 -9.96 -7.37 9.63
C GLY A 32 -10.74 -7.53 10.92
N LEU A 33 -11.13 -8.75 11.29
CA LEU A 33 -11.80 -9.02 12.57
C LEU A 33 -10.92 -8.59 13.75
N HIS A 34 -9.64 -8.96 13.72
CA HIS A 34 -8.67 -8.57 14.76
C HIS A 34 -8.46 -7.05 14.83
N VAL A 35 -8.49 -6.36 13.70
CA VAL A 35 -8.43 -4.89 13.62
C VAL A 35 -9.68 -4.25 14.22
N VAL A 36 -10.87 -4.80 13.94
CA VAL A 36 -12.15 -4.33 14.47
C VAL A 36 -12.24 -4.55 15.98
N GLU A 37 -11.86 -5.72 16.48
CA GLU A 37 -11.80 -6.03 17.92
C GLU A 37 -10.89 -5.06 18.70
N ARG A 38 -9.93 -4.44 17.99
CA ARG A 38 -8.93 -3.53 18.56
C ARG A 38 -9.25 -2.05 18.34
N GLY A 39 -10.35 -1.72 17.67
CA GLY A 39 -10.77 -0.33 17.43
C GLY A 39 -9.81 0.47 16.55
N VAL A 40 -9.16 -0.17 15.57
CA VAL A 40 -8.17 0.45 14.68
C VAL A 40 -8.52 0.26 13.21
N ILE A 41 -9.79 0.50 12.85
CA ILE A 41 -10.39 0.08 11.58
C ILE A 41 -9.65 0.66 10.36
N PHE A 42 -9.12 1.89 10.46
CA PHE A 42 -8.46 2.59 9.37
C PHE A 42 -6.96 2.30 9.21
N VAL A 43 -6.39 1.42 10.04
CA VAL A 43 -4.94 1.16 10.03
C VAL A 43 -4.43 0.71 8.65
N ASP A 44 -5.23 -0.08 7.95
CA ASP A 44 -4.88 -0.62 6.63
C ASP A 44 -4.80 0.49 5.58
N LEU A 45 -5.76 1.42 5.56
CA LEU A 45 -5.73 2.58 4.66
C LEU A 45 -4.47 3.43 4.86
N SER A 46 -4.07 3.66 6.11
CA SER A 46 -2.84 4.41 6.40
C SER A 46 -1.59 3.66 5.98
N LEU A 47 -1.53 2.34 6.21
CA LEU A 47 -0.39 1.52 5.78
C LEU A 47 -0.28 1.46 4.26
N ALA A 48 -1.39 1.39 3.54
CA ALA A 48 -1.42 1.46 2.09
C ALA A 48 -0.84 2.79 1.58
N GLN A 49 -1.15 3.92 2.23
CA GLN A 49 -0.56 5.21 1.84
C GLN A 49 0.91 5.35 2.19
N ILE A 50 1.35 4.79 3.31
CA ILE A 50 2.78 4.74 3.64
C ILE A 50 3.53 3.88 2.60
N ALA A 51 2.94 2.76 2.16
CA ALA A 51 3.48 1.94 1.08
C ALA A 51 3.58 2.72 -0.23
N ALA A 52 2.52 3.44 -0.60
CA ALA A 52 2.47 4.28 -1.79
C ALA A 52 3.54 5.38 -1.75
N LEU A 53 3.70 6.06 -0.61
CA LEU A 53 4.78 7.03 -0.40
C LEU A 53 6.16 6.40 -0.58
N GLY A 54 6.40 5.21 -0.02
CA GLY A 54 7.64 4.47 -0.20
C GLY A 54 7.93 4.14 -1.66
N GLY A 55 6.90 3.70 -2.40
CA GLY A 55 7.00 3.43 -3.84
C GLY A 55 7.27 4.68 -4.66
N THR A 56 6.60 5.79 -4.34
CA THR A 56 6.89 7.10 -4.92
C THR A 56 8.33 7.51 -4.67
N ILE A 57 8.82 7.44 -3.43
CA ILE A 57 10.21 7.78 -3.12
C ILE A 57 11.17 6.88 -3.89
N ALA A 58 10.90 5.58 -3.96
CA ALA A 58 11.72 4.63 -4.69
C ALA A 58 11.80 4.97 -6.19
N LEU A 59 10.68 5.36 -6.80
CA LEU A 59 10.63 5.81 -8.19
C LEU A 59 11.49 7.04 -8.45
N LEU A 60 11.61 7.94 -7.46
CA LEU A 60 12.44 9.14 -7.56
C LEU A 60 13.93 8.89 -7.30
N LEU A 61 14.30 7.72 -6.78
CA LEU A 61 15.69 7.38 -6.60
C LEU A 61 16.34 7.10 -7.95
N PRO A 62 17.56 7.61 -8.21
CA PRO A 62 18.31 7.36 -9.44
C PRO A 62 18.54 5.88 -9.74
N MET A 63 18.48 5.03 -8.71
CA MET A 63 18.70 3.57 -8.82
C MET A 63 17.54 2.81 -9.47
N SER A 64 16.37 3.42 -9.60
CA SER A 64 15.18 2.77 -10.16
C SER A 64 14.98 3.05 -11.65
N ASP A 65 15.77 3.95 -12.24
CA ASP A 65 15.61 4.44 -13.63
C ASP A 65 14.18 4.90 -13.99
N GLY A 66 13.37 5.23 -12.98
CA GLY A 66 11.95 5.56 -13.13
C GLY A 66 11.04 4.38 -13.47
N ASP A 67 11.51 3.12 -13.41
CA ASP A 67 10.69 1.93 -13.68
C ASP A 67 9.83 1.53 -12.47
N PRO A 68 8.48 1.64 -12.57
CA PRO A 68 7.56 1.24 -11.50
C PRO A 68 7.53 -0.25 -11.21
N HIS A 69 7.99 -1.08 -12.15
CA HIS A 69 8.02 -2.53 -12.02
C HIS A 69 9.37 -3.06 -11.51
N SER A 70 10.32 -2.17 -11.23
CA SER A 70 11.61 -2.56 -10.68
C SER A 70 11.45 -3.22 -9.30
N GLY A 71 12.25 -4.26 -9.05
CA GLY A 71 12.24 -4.94 -7.75
C GLY A 71 12.60 -4.01 -6.59
N LEU A 72 13.35 -2.94 -6.84
CA LEU A 72 13.70 -1.92 -5.85
C LEU A 72 12.46 -1.20 -5.33
N VAL A 73 11.55 -0.77 -6.23
CA VAL A 73 10.29 -0.11 -5.87
C VAL A 73 9.45 -0.99 -4.95
N TYR A 74 9.37 -2.29 -5.25
CA TYR A 74 8.69 -3.25 -4.40
C TYR A 74 9.32 -3.32 -2.99
N TRP A 75 10.65 -3.51 -2.90
CA TRP A 75 11.34 -3.67 -1.62
C TRP A 75 11.30 -2.41 -0.76
N VAL A 76 11.42 -1.23 -1.37
CA VAL A 76 11.34 0.05 -0.64
C VAL A 76 9.91 0.33 -0.18
N SER A 77 8.90 0.08 -1.02
CA SER A 77 7.48 0.20 -0.61
C SER A 77 7.18 -0.69 0.59
N LEU A 78 7.64 -1.95 0.53
CA LEU A 78 7.47 -2.92 1.59
C LEU A 78 8.18 -2.52 2.88
N LEU A 79 9.41 -2.00 2.78
CA LEU A 79 10.16 -1.46 3.93
C LEU A 79 9.39 -0.32 4.61
N PHE A 80 8.85 0.62 3.81
CA PHE A 80 8.02 1.71 4.32
C PHE A 80 6.77 1.17 5.04
N THR A 81 6.06 0.21 4.46
CA THR A 81 4.91 -0.45 5.12
C THR A 81 5.30 -1.06 6.46
N PHE A 82 6.43 -1.77 6.54
CA PHE A 82 6.89 -2.35 7.79
C PHE A 82 7.28 -1.31 8.84
N ILE A 83 7.90 -0.20 8.42
CA ILE A 83 8.18 0.94 9.31
C ILE A 83 6.87 1.51 9.86
N GLY A 84 5.88 1.76 8.99
CA GLY A 84 4.56 2.25 9.38
C GLY A 84 3.85 1.30 10.35
N ALA A 85 3.87 -0.01 10.06
CA ALA A 85 3.28 -1.04 10.91
C ALA A 85 3.99 -1.11 12.28
N GLY A 86 5.31 -0.99 12.30
CA GLY A 86 6.11 -0.93 13.53
C GLY A 86 5.75 0.30 14.38
N ILE A 87 5.61 1.47 13.77
CA ILE A 87 5.19 2.70 14.46
C ILE A 87 3.80 2.51 15.08
N PHE A 88 2.82 2.02 14.34
CA PHE A 88 1.47 1.78 14.86
C PHE A 88 1.44 0.71 15.95
N ALA A 89 2.28 -0.34 15.86
CA ALA A 89 2.40 -1.36 16.89
C ALA A 89 2.96 -0.78 18.21
N MET A 90 3.92 0.14 18.15
CA MET A 90 4.52 0.79 19.33
C MET A 90 3.60 1.85 19.96
N VAL A 91 2.94 2.68 19.15
CA VAL A 91 2.05 3.75 19.63
C VAL A 91 0.82 3.19 20.36
N ARG A 92 0.37 1.99 19.97
CA ARG A 92 -0.78 1.28 20.56
C ARG A 92 -0.65 0.97 22.06
N GLY A 93 0.57 0.92 22.62
CA GLY A 93 0.81 0.51 24.02
C GLY A 93 0.66 1.61 25.08
N ARG A 94 0.48 2.88 24.69
CA ARG A 94 0.45 3.99 25.64
C ARG A 94 -0.99 4.43 25.91
N GLN A 95 -1.45 4.30 27.17
CA GLN A 95 -2.73 4.80 27.68
C GLN A 95 -2.99 6.24 27.18
N ALA A 96 -3.85 6.40 26.18
CA ALA A 96 -4.07 7.68 25.54
C ALA A 96 -5.54 8.12 25.65
N ARG A 97 -5.72 9.37 26.10
CA ARG A 97 -6.99 10.11 26.07
C ARG A 97 -7.41 10.52 24.64
N ILE A 98 -6.61 10.15 23.64
CA ILE A 98 -6.80 10.49 22.22
C ILE A 98 -7.19 9.21 21.48
N PRO A 99 -8.26 9.21 20.67
CA PRO A 99 -8.64 8.04 19.88
C PRO A 99 -7.50 7.68 18.91
N GLN A 100 -7.09 6.41 18.91
CA GLN A 100 -5.99 5.93 18.07
C GLN A 100 -6.27 6.15 16.57
N GLU A 101 -7.54 6.11 16.17
CA GLU A 101 -7.98 6.40 14.80
C GLU A 101 -7.62 7.82 14.33
N ALA A 102 -7.52 8.80 15.23
CA ALA A 102 -7.09 10.15 14.87
C ALA A 102 -5.62 10.17 14.46
N ILE A 103 -4.76 9.43 15.16
CA ILE A 103 -3.34 9.29 14.82
C ILE A 103 -3.21 8.62 13.45
N ILE A 104 -3.96 7.53 13.25
CA ILE A 104 -4.01 6.78 11.98
C ILE A 104 -4.43 7.70 10.83
N GLY A 105 -5.48 8.51 11.01
CA GLY A 105 -5.97 9.45 10.01
C GLY A 105 -4.99 10.58 9.70
N ILE A 106 -4.31 11.14 10.70
CA ILE A 106 -3.25 12.14 10.49
C ILE A 106 -2.09 11.53 9.70
N THR A 107 -1.65 10.32 10.06
CA THR A 107 -0.58 9.63 9.33
C THR A 107 -0.97 9.37 7.88
N TYR A 108 -2.22 8.96 7.61
CA TYR A 108 -2.75 8.82 6.25
C TYR A 108 -2.63 10.15 5.48
N ALA A 109 -3.15 11.24 6.03
CA ALA A 109 -3.17 12.54 5.36
C ALA A 109 -1.74 13.05 5.06
N VAL A 110 -0.82 12.90 6.02
CA VAL A 110 0.58 13.28 5.86
C VAL A 110 1.27 12.43 4.78
N ALA A 111 1.07 11.11 4.79
CA ALA A 111 1.66 10.22 3.80
C ALA A 111 1.13 10.51 2.38
N SER A 112 -0.19 10.72 2.23
CA SER A 112 -0.80 11.11 0.95
C SER A 112 -0.26 12.46 0.45
N ALA A 113 -0.21 13.47 1.31
CA ALA A 113 0.31 14.79 0.95
C ALA A 113 1.78 14.71 0.54
N ALA A 114 2.60 13.96 1.29
CA ALA A 114 4.01 13.74 0.96
C ALA A 114 4.19 13.04 -0.38
N ALA A 115 3.38 12.02 -0.69
CA ALA A 115 3.46 11.29 -1.96
C ALA A 115 3.08 12.20 -3.14
N ILE A 116 2.02 13.00 -2.99
CA ILE A 116 1.61 13.99 -3.99
C ILE A 116 2.70 15.03 -4.22
N LEU A 117 3.30 15.58 -3.16
CA LEU A 117 4.37 16.57 -3.27
C LEU A 117 5.62 16.00 -3.94
N ALA A 118 6.00 14.77 -3.57
CA ALA A 118 7.14 14.08 -4.17
C ALA A 118 6.94 13.87 -5.68
N MET A 119 5.77 13.39 -6.09
CA MET A 119 5.41 13.26 -7.51
C MET A 119 5.32 14.60 -8.23
N SER A 120 4.82 15.66 -7.58
CA SER A 120 4.75 16.99 -8.19
C SER A 120 6.14 17.53 -8.51
N GLN A 121 7.13 17.26 -7.66
CA GLN A 121 8.49 17.73 -7.88
C GLN A 121 9.18 16.98 -9.02
N SER A 122 8.90 15.68 -9.21
CA SER A 122 9.48 14.93 -10.33
C SER A 122 8.98 15.41 -11.69
N THR A 123 7.68 15.73 -11.79
CA THR A 123 7.11 16.29 -13.02
C THR A 123 7.70 17.67 -13.34
N SER A 124 7.87 18.53 -12.33
CA SER A 124 8.48 19.86 -12.52
C SER A 124 9.95 19.79 -12.96
N GLN A 125 10.69 18.75 -12.56
CA GLN A 125 12.11 18.58 -12.94
C GLN A 125 12.28 18.08 -14.38
N ALA A 126 11.24 17.54 -15.00
CA ALA A 126 11.23 17.08 -16.40
C ALA A 126 10.87 18.19 -17.41
N GLU A 127 10.39 19.35 -16.95
CA GLU A 127 10.08 20.52 -17.80
C GLU A 127 11.24 21.52 -17.94
N HIS A 128 12.40 21.22 -17.36
CA HIS A 128 13.66 21.98 -17.51
C HIS A 128 14.72 21.14 -18.23
#